data_AF-A0A5C6THW9-F1
#
_entry.id   AF-A0A5C6THW9-F1
#
_cell.length_a   1.000
_cell.length_b   1.000
_cell.length_c   1.000
_cell.angle_alpha   90.00
_cell.angle_beta   90.00
_cell.angle_gamma   90.00
#
_symmetry.space_group_name_H-M   'P 1'
#
loop_
_entity.id
_entity.type
_entity.pdbx_description
1 polymer ?
#
loop_
_entity_poly.entity_id
_entity_poly.type
_entity_poly.pdbx_seq_one_letter_code
_entity_poly.pdbx_strand_id
1 'polypeptide(L)'
;MALEHRLTKHSLHEQGKDMVSGSSRPKNPNGLPYEVAVKPEDFPIIPDPGVFNFPTATNVNNKPSRRQTTPDLALPIVSECAAHLEFLETLFILRQKILVSKELDDVMRTNPVRETKTGTQGDEKTFKDEKLWERRQAKWPKFVELATVRFLAWREHFNKSSEREVTRDNLPPLDILMVWHSFLLNPRLFSNTCSEEPLFSVKFPWNHIHNAIDNAEWVFGLPPAAAANYEEASGFAPNLFNDILSWKDLTHSTLVNMSNTGLGGIGYMPVIYESPCKEYSQLFRDYDSELAKQLRDAVIRQASFIDKMNSFMWVRSPALEGTIRRALARYQNFCKLLKISKTTVVPTLDIDLVWHTHQCTAKHYGQAMKLLTGKFVNHDDTIEKPQLGDGFGETRRLYRVYFGQEYRACGCWDCQALLTELERAMEDGQDVDMDRITAKVKEDVFYYRAVEWSRRHKTSLPKRPVARNS
;
A
#
# COMPACT_ATOMS: atom_id res chain seq x y z
N MET A 1 -3.25 -17.64 29.17
CA MET A 1 -4.56 -18.11 28.64
C MET A 1 -5.74 -17.16 28.92
N ALA A 2 -5.56 -15.98 29.53
CA ALA A 2 -6.65 -15.01 29.74
C ALA A 2 -7.19 -14.33 28.46
N LEU A 3 -6.44 -14.39 27.35
CA LEU A 3 -6.79 -13.77 26.06
C LEU A 3 -7.67 -14.62 25.14
N GLU A 4 -8.05 -15.83 25.58
CA GLU A 4 -8.80 -16.77 24.74
C GLU A 4 -10.33 -16.70 24.95
N HIS A 5 -10.79 -15.89 25.91
CA HIS A 5 -12.23 -15.78 26.17
C HIS A 5 -12.94 -15.04 25.02
N ARG A 6 -13.81 -15.78 24.31
CA ARG A 6 -14.50 -15.35 23.08
C ARG A 6 -15.27 -14.03 23.22
N LEU A 7 -15.87 -13.78 24.38
CA LEU A 7 -16.62 -12.54 24.66
C LEU A 7 -15.70 -11.32 24.84
N THR A 8 -14.55 -11.50 25.51
CA THR A 8 -13.55 -10.44 25.71
C THR A 8 -12.92 -10.02 24.39
N LYS A 9 -12.63 -11.01 23.52
CA LYS A 9 -12.10 -10.79 22.17
C LYS A 9 -13.10 -10.08 21.25
N HIS A 10 -14.39 -10.40 21.34
CA HIS A 10 -15.44 -9.73 20.56
C HIS A 10 -15.60 -8.26 20.97
N SER A 11 -15.69 -8.00 22.28
CA SER A 11 -15.81 -6.64 22.83
C SER A 11 -14.61 -5.75 22.49
N LEU A 12 -13.39 -6.29 22.52
CA LEU A 12 -12.16 -5.57 22.11
C LEU A 12 -12.17 -5.26 20.60
N HIS A 13 -12.68 -6.18 19.78
CA HIS A 13 -12.68 -6.03 18.32
C HIS A 13 -13.75 -5.07 17.79
N GLU A 14 -14.95 -5.04 18.39
CA GLU A 14 -16.02 -4.10 18.00
C GLU A 14 -15.66 -2.66 18.37
N GLN A 15 -15.17 -2.43 19.59
CA GLN A 15 -14.75 -1.10 20.05
C GLN A 15 -13.61 -0.53 19.20
N GLY A 16 -12.70 -1.37 18.68
CA GLY A 16 -11.54 -0.92 17.93
C GLY A 16 -11.84 -0.28 16.57
N LYS A 17 -12.89 -0.73 15.88
CA LYS A 17 -13.32 -0.15 14.58
C LYS A 17 -14.15 1.11 14.80
N ASP A 18 -15.08 1.09 15.73
CA ASP A 18 -15.98 2.21 16.02
C ASP A 18 -15.23 3.43 16.59
N MET A 19 -14.10 3.22 17.27
CA MET A 19 -13.32 4.32 17.85
C MET A 19 -12.61 5.21 16.82
N VAL A 20 -12.31 4.73 15.61
CA VAL A 20 -11.63 5.56 14.59
C VAL A 20 -12.63 6.22 13.63
N SER A 21 -13.80 5.61 13.42
CA SER A 21 -14.85 6.12 12.52
C SER A 21 -16.08 6.73 13.22
N GLY A 22 -16.13 6.73 14.55
CA GLY A 22 -17.23 7.27 15.33
C GLY A 22 -17.40 8.79 15.17
N SER A 23 -18.57 9.32 15.54
CA SER A 23 -18.91 10.75 15.41
C SER A 23 -18.15 11.68 16.36
N SER A 24 -17.49 11.13 17.38
CA SER A 24 -16.75 11.90 18.38
C SER A 24 -15.39 11.26 18.67
N ARG A 25 -14.41 12.11 19.00
CA ARG A 25 -13.06 11.67 19.35
C ARG A 25 -13.09 10.72 20.55
N PRO A 26 -12.39 9.57 20.48
CA PRO A 26 -12.21 8.70 21.62
C PRO A 26 -11.69 9.45 22.84
N LYS A 27 -12.30 9.20 23.99
CA LYS A 27 -11.83 9.69 25.29
C LYS A 27 -10.66 8.83 25.77
N ASN A 28 -9.95 9.30 26.79
CA ASN A 28 -8.91 8.50 27.43
C ASN A 28 -9.52 7.29 28.20
N PRO A 29 -8.70 6.33 28.68
CA PRO A 29 -9.20 5.15 29.40
C PRO A 29 -10.08 5.44 30.62
N ASN A 30 -10.01 6.65 31.19
CA ASN A 30 -10.80 7.11 32.34
C ASN A 30 -12.09 7.84 31.92
N GLY A 31 -12.40 7.90 30.62
CA GLY A 31 -13.60 8.56 30.10
C GLY A 31 -13.51 10.09 30.07
N LEU A 32 -12.31 10.67 30.18
CA LEU A 32 -12.05 12.11 30.08
C LEU A 32 -11.54 12.48 28.67
N PRO A 33 -11.86 13.69 28.16
CA PRO A 33 -11.30 14.15 26.89
C PRO A 33 -9.78 14.34 27.00
N TYR A 34 -9.06 14.10 25.90
CA TYR A 34 -7.66 14.47 25.81
C TYR A 34 -7.49 15.98 25.74
N GLU A 35 -6.46 16.50 26.42
CA GLU A 35 -5.93 17.83 26.15
C GLU A 35 -5.48 17.93 24.69
N VAL A 36 -5.46 19.14 24.14
CA VAL A 36 -5.08 19.39 22.75
C VAL A 36 -3.58 19.69 22.68
N ALA A 37 -2.90 19.14 21.67
CA ALA A 37 -1.52 19.49 21.36
C ALA A 37 -1.48 20.92 20.81
N VAL A 38 -0.69 21.80 21.44
CA VAL A 38 -0.58 23.21 21.05
C VAL A 38 0.83 23.54 20.59
N LYS A 39 1.85 23.00 21.26
CA LYS A 39 3.25 23.26 20.94
C LYS A 39 3.82 22.17 20.03
N PRO A 40 4.82 22.48 19.18
CA PRO A 40 5.46 21.49 18.30
C PRO A 40 5.84 20.17 18.99
N GLU A 41 6.36 20.24 20.22
CA GLU A 41 6.74 19.08 21.03
C GLU A 41 5.55 18.25 21.56
N ASP A 42 4.34 18.81 21.57
CA ASP A 42 3.13 18.08 21.96
C ASP A 42 2.58 17.21 20.81
N PHE A 43 2.99 17.48 19.57
CA PHE A 43 2.46 16.76 18.40
C PHE A 43 3.03 15.33 18.35
N PRO A 44 2.16 14.31 18.22
CA PRO A 44 2.62 12.93 18.12
C PRO A 44 3.38 12.68 16.81
N ILE A 45 4.58 12.11 16.94
CA ILE A 45 5.32 11.55 15.81
C ILE A 45 4.88 10.10 15.63
N ILE A 46 3.95 9.89 14.70
CA ILE A 46 3.42 8.56 14.35
C ILE A 46 3.39 8.45 12.82
N PRO A 47 4.11 7.48 12.23
CA PRO A 47 4.80 6.37 12.90
C PRO A 47 6.12 6.78 13.57
N ASP A 48 6.67 5.92 14.43
CA ASP A 48 7.99 6.15 15.04
C ASP A 48 9.07 6.17 13.95
N PRO A 49 9.87 7.26 13.82
CA PRO A 49 10.92 7.35 12.81
C PRO A 49 11.97 6.24 12.90
N GLY A 50 12.19 5.67 14.09
CA GLY A 50 13.14 4.58 14.31
C GLY A 50 12.80 3.30 13.55
N VAL A 51 11.56 3.14 13.10
CA VAL A 51 11.12 2.01 12.27
C VAL A 51 11.69 2.10 10.85
N PHE A 52 11.99 3.31 10.37
CA PHE A 52 12.46 3.59 9.00
C PHE A 52 13.98 3.69 8.89
N ASN A 53 14.69 3.00 9.78
CA ASN A 53 16.15 2.90 9.71
C ASN A 53 16.57 1.98 8.55
N PHE A 54 16.84 2.56 7.39
CA PHE A 54 17.42 1.85 6.25
C PHE A 54 18.93 1.69 6.45
N PRO A 55 19.49 0.47 6.33
CA PRO A 55 20.94 0.28 6.33
C PRO A 55 21.55 1.12 5.21
N THR A 56 22.44 2.05 5.57
CA THR A 56 23.25 2.74 4.56
C THR A 56 24.08 1.68 3.85
N ALA A 57 24.16 1.71 2.52
CA ALA A 57 25.11 0.89 1.80
C ALA A 57 26.48 1.15 2.41
N THR A 58 27.01 0.19 3.16
CA THR A 58 28.33 0.30 3.75
C THR A 58 29.30 0.59 2.61
N ASN A 59 30.10 1.65 2.74
CA ASN A 59 31.19 1.95 1.82
C ASN A 59 31.92 0.65 1.51
N VAL A 60 31.72 0.11 0.31
CA VAL A 60 32.39 -1.08 -0.20
C VAL A 60 33.82 -0.67 -0.60
N ASN A 61 34.58 -0.13 0.35
CA ASN A 61 36.03 -0.05 0.30
C ASN A 61 36.68 -1.26 1.01
N ASN A 62 35.89 -2.18 1.53
CA ASN A 62 36.38 -3.52 1.82
C ASN A 62 36.36 -4.33 0.53
N LYS A 63 37.56 -4.51 -0.04
CA LYS A 63 37.85 -5.54 -1.06
C LYS A 63 37.02 -6.79 -0.75
N PRO A 64 36.36 -7.42 -1.74
CA PRO A 64 35.58 -8.62 -1.49
C PRO A 64 36.49 -9.65 -0.83
N SER A 65 36.23 -9.92 0.45
CA SER A 65 36.73 -11.12 1.11
C SER A 65 36.30 -12.29 0.24
N ARG A 66 37.27 -13.02 -0.29
CA ARG A 66 37.12 -14.11 -1.27
C ARG A 66 36.35 -15.34 -0.74
N ARG A 67 35.52 -15.20 0.29
CA ARG A 67 34.83 -16.29 1.02
C ARG A 67 33.46 -15.93 1.62
N GLN A 68 32.61 -15.14 0.96
CA GLN A 68 31.17 -15.24 1.24
C GLN A 68 30.57 -16.33 0.35
N THR A 69 30.43 -17.53 0.91
CA THR A 69 29.90 -18.72 0.21
C THR A 69 28.38 -18.80 0.20
N THR A 70 27.69 -17.90 0.91
CA THR A 70 26.21 -17.86 0.98
C THR A 70 25.66 -16.71 0.14
N PRO A 71 24.73 -16.97 -0.81
CA PRO A 71 24.06 -15.93 -1.58
C PRO A 71 23.32 -14.93 -0.68
N ASP A 72 23.38 -13.64 -1.01
CA ASP A 72 22.51 -12.63 -0.38
C ASP A 72 21.05 -12.93 -0.77
N LEU A 73 20.24 -13.31 0.21
CA LEU A 73 18.84 -13.64 0.01
C LEU A 73 17.96 -12.38 -0.09
N ALA A 74 18.49 -11.20 0.25
CA ALA A 74 17.75 -9.94 0.32
C ALA A 74 16.39 -10.08 1.01
N LEU A 75 16.36 -10.82 2.15
CA LEU A 75 15.15 -10.96 2.94
C LEU A 75 14.69 -9.57 3.42
N PRO A 76 13.37 -9.27 3.39
CA PRO A 76 12.87 -7.97 3.80
C PRO A 76 13.27 -7.61 5.22
N ILE A 77 13.50 -6.32 5.44
CA ILE A 77 13.73 -5.76 6.78
C ILE A 77 12.53 -4.94 7.27
N VAL A 78 12.57 -4.54 8.54
CA VAL A 78 11.49 -3.78 9.17
C VAL A 78 11.17 -2.48 8.42
N SER A 79 12.20 -1.71 8.06
CA SER A 79 12.06 -0.42 7.39
C SER A 79 11.47 -0.54 5.98
N GLU A 80 11.81 -1.58 5.22
CA GLU A 80 11.21 -1.86 3.91
C GLU A 80 9.72 -2.21 4.02
N CYS A 81 9.36 -3.09 4.97
CA CYS A 81 7.95 -3.44 5.21
C CYS A 81 7.14 -2.25 5.74
N ALA A 82 7.74 -1.37 6.54
CA ALA A 82 7.10 -0.17 7.04
C ALA A 82 6.87 0.85 5.91
N ALA A 83 7.88 1.12 5.09
CA ALA A 83 7.74 1.99 3.91
C ALA A 83 6.76 1.41 2.89
N HIS A 84 6.69 0.08 2.76
CA HIS A 84 5.66 -0.56 1.95
C HIS A 84 4.25 -0.27 2.50
N LEU A 85 4.03 -0.28 3.82
CA LEU A 85 2.74 0.13 4.39
C LEU A 85 2.39 1.60 4.09
N GLU A 86 3.36 2.52 4.18
CA GLU A 86 3.14 3.94 3.81
C GLU A 86 2.79 4.10 2.33
N PHE A 87 3.47 3.34 1.47
CA PHE A 87 3.19 3.33 0.04
C PHE A 87 1.77 2.83 -0.25
N LEU A 88 1.35 1.72 0.35
CA LEU A 88 -0.01 1.18 0.18
C LEU A 88 -1.08 2.17 0.66
N GLU A 89 -0.84 2.87 1.77
CA GLU A 89 -1.76 3.91 2.27
C GLU A 89 -1.84 5.11 1.32
N THR A 90 -0.70 5.54 0.77
CA THR A 90 -0.63 6.59 -0.25
C THR A 90 -1.44 6.22 -1.50
N LEU A 91 -1.35 4.96 -1.96
CA LEU A 91 -2.15 4.45 -3.08
C LEU A 91 -3.64 4.37 -2.74
N PHE A 92 -3.99 3.98 -1.51
CA PHE A 92 -5.38 3.98 -1.03
C PHE A 92 -5.98 5.40 -1.12
N ILE A 93 -5.29 6.40 -0.57
CA ILE A 93 -5.73 7.79 -0.56
C ILE A 93 -5.82 8.35 -1.99
N LEU A 94 -4.85 8.06 -2.86
CA LEU A 94 -4.91 8.42 -4.27
C LEU A 94 -6.18 7.86 -4.94
N ARG A 95 -6.46 6.56 -4.77
CA ARG A 95 -7.64 5.91 -5.33
C ARG A 95 -8.93 6.55 -4.80
N GLN A 96 -9.04 6.79 -3.49
CA GLN A 96 -10.21 7.46 -2.93
C GLN A 96 -10.38 8.88 -3.50
N LYS A 97 -9.29 9.65 -3.57
CA LYS A 97 -9.27 11.01 -4.13
C LYS A 97 -9.78 11.01 -5.57
N ILE A 98 -9.33 10.07 -6.41
CA ILE A 98 -9.82 9.90 -7.79
C ILE A 98 -11.32 9.61 -7.82
N LEU A 99 -11.77 8.62 -7.05
CA LEU A 99 -13.16 8.18 -7.05
C LEU A 99 -14.12 9.31 -6.61
N VAL A 100 -13.77 10.06 -5.56
CA VAL A 100 -14.66 11.11 -5.01
C VAL A 100 -14.53 12.48 -5.67
N SER A 101 -13.46 12.75 -6.43
CA SER A 101 -13.23 14.06 -7.07
C SER A 101 -14.37 14.45 -7.98
N LYS A 102 -14.93 15.64 -7.76
CA LYS A 102 -16.00 16.20 -8.62
C LYS A 102 -15.41 16.78 -9.91
N GLU A 103 -14.21 17.32 -9.82
CA GLU A 103 -13.47 17.90 -10.94
C GLU A 103 -13.13 16.84 -11.99
N LEU A 104 -12.81 15.61 -11.56
CA LEU A 104 -12.67 14.48 -12.49
C LEU A 104 -14.00 13.96 -13.03
N ASP A 105 -15.15 14.28 -12.44
CA ASP A 105 -16.44 13.87 -13.00
C ASP A 105 -16.64 14.49 -14.40
N ASP A 106 -16.22 15.74 -14.58
CA ASP A 106 -16.32 16.48 -15.84
C ASP A 106 -15.38 15.90 -16.91
N VAL A 107 -14.11 15.73 -16.55
CA VAL A 107 -13.06 15.22 -17.47
C VAL A 107 -13.33 13.77 -17.85
N MET A 108 -13.70 12.92 -16.89
CA MET A 108 -13.92 11.49 -17.10
C MET A 108 -15.37 11.13 -17.37
N ARG A 109 -16.26 12.11 -17.59
CA ARG A 109 -17.66 11.91 -17.98
C ARG A 109 -18.46 11.04 -17.00
N THR A 110 -18.18 11.20 -15.71
CA THR A 110 -18.85 10.47 -14.60
C THR A 110 -19.77 11.37 -13.77
N ASN A 111 -20.21 12.47 -14.37
CA ASN A 111 -21.11 13.46 -13.78
C ASN A 111 -22.41 12.87 -13.22
N PRO A 112 -22.92 13.43 -12.10
CA PRO A 112 -24.18 13.01 -11.53
C PRO A 112 -25.32 13.27 -12.50
N VAL A 113 -26.18 12.27 -12.69
CA VAL A 113 -27.42 12.42 -13.47
C VAL A 113 -28.57 12.54 -12.47
N ARG A 114 -29.08 13.75 -12.30
CA ARG A 114 -30.15 14.05 -11.34
C ARG A 114 -31.46 14.31 -12.05
N GLU A 115 -32.53 13.72 -11.54
CA GLU A 115 -33.90 14.04 -11.97
C GLU A 115 -34.44 15.22 -11.15
N THR A 116 -35.07 16.18 -11.81
CA THR A 116 -35.87 17.22 -11.16
C THR A 116 -37.34 16.94 -11.45
N LYS A 117 -38.19 16.89 -10.42
CA LYS A 117 -39.64 16.76 -10.57
C LYS A 117 -40.32 17.97 -9.97
N THR A 118 -41.33 18.49 -10.68
CA THR A 118 -42.17 19.58 -10.22
C THR A 118 -43.40 19.00 -9.52
N GLY A 119 -43.63 19.40 -8.28
CA GLY A 119 -44.80 19.03 -7.49
C GLY A 119 -46.06 19.76 -7.96
N THR A 120 -47.20 19.34 -7.43
CA THR A 120 -48.52 19.89 -7.78
C THR A 120 -48.69 21.36 -7.42
N GLN A 121 -47.86 21.89 -6.52
CA GLN A 121 -47.84 23.31 -6.12
C GLN A 121 -46.78 24.12 -6.90
N GLY A 122 -46.12 23.52 -7.90
CA GLY A 122 -45.03 24.15 -8.64
C GLY A 122 -43.66 24.05 -7.95
N ASP A 123 -43.54 23.33 -6.83
CA ASP A 123 -42.28 23.13 -6.12
C ASP A 123 -41.37 22.13 -6.86
N GLU A 124 -40.16 22.54 -7.22
CA GLU A 124 -39.18 21.64 -7.84
C GLU A 124 -38.35 20.91 -6.79
N LYS A 125 -38.20 19.60 -6.94
CA LYS A 125 -37.31 18.76 -6.13
C LYS A 125 -36.35 17.99 -7.01
N THR A 126 -35.05 18.15 -6.74
CA THR A 126 -33.98 17.38 -7.37
C THR A 126 -33.64 16.15 -6.54
N PHE A 127 -33.70 14.96 -7.17
CA PHE A 127 -33.46 13.69 -6.52
C PHE A 127 -31.96 13.35 -6.48
N LYS A 128 -31.57 12.58 -5.45
CA LYS A 128 -30.22 12.02 -5.37
C LYS A 128 -30.03 11.01 -6.50
N ASP A 129 -28.84 11.02 -7.06
CA ASP A 129 -28.41 10.06 -8.06
C ASP A 129 -27.90 8.79 -7.36
N GLU A 130 -28.75 7.77 -7.30
CA GLU A 130 -28.44 6.49 -6.65
C GLU A 130 -27.29 5.73 -7.34
N LYS A 131 -27.06 5.97 -8.64
CA LYS A 131 -26.02 5.31 -9.44
C LYS A 131 -24.71 6.09 -9.53
N LEU A 132 -24.60 7.23 -8.83
CA LEU A 132 -23.41 8.07 -8.87
C LEU A 132 -22.14 7.31 -8.46
N TRP A 133 -22.22 6.53 -7.37
CA TRP A 133 -21.07 5.79 -6.87
C TRP A 133 -20.60 4.72 -7.87
N GLU A 134 -21.55 3.99 -8.46
CA GLU A 134 -21.28 2.98 -9.50
C GLU A 134 -20.59 3.61 -10.71
N ARG A 135 -21.11 4.75 -11.20
CA ARG A 135 -20.48 5.50 -12.30
C ARG A 135 -19.06 5.94 -11.97
N ARG A 136 -18.84 6.49 -10.78
CA ARG A 136 -17.51 6.95 -10.35
C ARG A 136 -16.47 5.83 -10.24
N GLN A 137 -16.88 4.56 -10.10
CA GLN A 137 -15.95 3.43 -10.17
C GLN A 137 -15.18 3.36 -11.49
N ALA A 138 -15.73 3.88 -12.59
CA ALA A 138 -15.09 3.89 -13.91
C ALA A 138 -13.82 4.75 -13.97
N LYS A 139 -13.64 5.71 -13.05
CA LYS A 139 -12.45 6.58 -13.02
C LYS A 139 -11.16 5.82 -12.73
N TRP A 140 -11.23 4.82 -11.84
CA TRP A 140 -10.03 4.11 -11.39
C TRP A 140 -9.39 3.29 -12.52
N PRO A 141 -10.11 2.41 -13.24
CA PRO A 141 -9.54 1.71 -14.40
C PRO A 141 -8.94 2.67 -15.43
N LYS A 142 -9.61 3.78 -15.72
CA LYS A 142 -9.11 4.77 -16.68
C LYS A 142 -7.82 5.45 -16.23
N PHE A 143 -7.71 5.81 -14.94
CA PHE A 143 -6.48 6.32 -14.36
C PHE A 143 -5.33 5.29 -14.46
N VAL A 144 -5.63 4.03 -14.15
CA VAL A 144 -4.65 2.93 -14.22
C VAL A 144 -4.18 2.70 -15.65
N GLU A 145 -5.05 2.78 -16.66
CA GLU A 145 -4.64 2.68 -18.07
C GLU A 145 -3.61 3.74 -18.48
N LEU A 146 -3.84 4.99 -18.06
CA LEU A 146 -2.90 6.10 -18.30
C LEU A 146 -1.58 5.89 -17.55
N ALA A 147 -1.64 5.44 -16.30
CA ALA A 147 -0.46 5.09 -15.50
C ALA A 147 0.35 3.95 -16.15
N THR A 148 -0.33 2.95 -16.70
CA THR A 148 0.32 1.80 -17.36
C THR A 148 1.11 2.22 -18.58
N VAL A 149 0.54 3.04 -19.46
CA VAL A 149 1.26 3.50 -20.66
C VAL A 149 2.41 4.45 -20.29
N ARG A 150 2.26 5.27 -19.24
CA ARG A 150 3.36 6.08 -18.66
C ARG A 150 4.47 5.21 -18.10
N PHE A 151 4.14 4.12 -17.40
CA PHE A 151 5.13 3.17 -16.88
C PHE A 151 5.89 2.47 -18.01
N LEU A 152 5.21 2.03 -19.08
CA LEU A 152 5.86 1.35 -20.19
C LEU A 152 6.82 2.29 -20.94
N ALA A 153 6.43 3.54 -21.16
CA ALA A 153 7.31 4.57 -21.71
C ALA A 153 8.52 4.84 -20.80
N TRP A 154 8.30 4.99 -19.49
CA TRP A 154 9.37 5.18 -18.52
C TRP A 154 10.33 3.99 -18.46
N ARG A 155 9.83 2.75 -18.47
CA ARG A 155 10.63 1.52 -18.48
C ARG A 155 11.52 1.47 -19.72
N GLU A 156 10.98 1.77 -20.89
CA GLU A 156 11.75 1.79 -22.13
C GLU A 156 12.88 2.83 -22.07
N HIS A 157 12.58 4.04 -21.59
CA HIS A 157 13.57 5.09 -21.39
C HIS A 157 14.66 4.67 -20.39
N PHE A 158 14.26 4.17 -19.22
CA PHE A 158 15.18 3.72 -18.17
C PHE A 158 16.13 2.63 -18.67
N ASN A 159 15.61 1.64 -19.41
CA ASN A 159 16.40 0.54 -19.95
C ASN A 159 17.41 0.98 -21.04
N LYS A 160 17.13 2.08 -21.75
CA LYS A 160 18.04 2.69 -22.73
C LYS A 160 19.08 3.62 -22.08
N SER A 161 18.80 4.10 -20.87
CA SER A 161 19.67 5.03 -20.14
C SER A 161 20.94 4.34 -19.62
N SER A 162 21.89 5.14 -19.14
CA SER A 162 23.07 4.65 -18.43
C SER A 162 22.81 4.36 -16.94
N GLU A 163 21.62 4.70 -16.43
CA GLU A 163 21.26 4.56 -15.02
C GLU A 163 21.05 3.09 -14.65
N ARG A 164 21.51 2.70 -13.45
CA ARG A 164 21.40 1.31 -12.95
C ARG A 164 20.77 1.21 -11.58
N GLU A 165 20.31 2.35 -11.05
CA GLU A 165 19.65 2.46 -9.76
C GLU A 165 18.65 3.61 -9.80
N VAL A 166 17.64 3.53 -8.95
CA VAL A 166 16.72 4.63 -8.68
C VAL A 166 17.19 5.32 -7.40
N THR A 167 17.62 6.56 -7.58
CA THR A 167 18.04 7.52 -6.56
C THR A 167 16.90 8.50 -6.25
N ARG A 168 17.18 9.48 -5.40
CA ARG A 168 16.25 10.59 -5.13
C ARG A 168 15.99 11.44 -6.38
N ASP A 169 16.96 11.60 -7.26
CA ASP A 169 16.93 12.60 -8.33
C ASP A 169 16.38 12.02 -9.66
N ASN A 170 16.17 10.71 -9.74
CA ASN A 170 15.50 10.02 -10.86
C ASN A 170 14.33 9.12 -10.37
N LEU A 171 13.81 9.37 -9.16
CA LEU A 171 12.65 8.67 -8.62
C LEU A 171 11.46 8.84 -9.57
N PRO A 172 10.79 7.76 -10.03
CA PRO A 172 9.64 7.94 -10.90
C PRO A 172 8.41 8.47 -10.15
N PRO A 173 7.47 9.12 -10.87
CA PRO A 173 6.14 9.44 -10.36
C PRO A 173 5.40 8.31 -9.64
N LEU A 174 4.48 8.68 -8.73
CA LEU A 174 3.69 7.73 -7.94
C LEU A 174 2.89 6.74 -8.81
N ASP A 175 2.32 7.19 -9.92
CA ASP A 175 1.56 6.33 -10.83
C ASP A 175 2.46 5.29 -11.52
N ILE A 176 3.69 5.65 -11.84
CA ILE A 176 4.70 4.73 -12.40
C ILE A 176 5.19 3.75 -11.33
N LEU A 177 5.45 4.22 -10.11
CA LEU A 177 5.79 3.37 -8.97
C LEU A 177 4.68 2.35 -8.67
N MET A 178 3.41 2.74 -8.77
CA MET A 178 2.25 1.86 -8.57
C MET A 178 2.24 0.71 -9.59
N VAL A 179 2.41 1.02 -10.89
CA VAL A 179 2.43 -0.02 -11.93
C VAL A 179 3.66 -0.91 -11.76
N TRP A 180 4.84 -0.33 -11.51
CA TRP A 180 6.06 -1.09 -11.29
C TRP A 180 5.96 -2.05 -10.10
N HIS A 181 5.44 -1.56 -8.96
CA HIS A 181 5.17 -2.38 -7.78
C HIS A 181 4.25 -3.55 -8.13
N SER A 182 3.09 -3.28 -8.76
CA SER A 182 2.15 -4.34 -9.14
C SER A 182 2.77 -5.38 -10.10
N PHE A 183 3.70 -4.95 -10.96
CA PHE A 183 4.41 -5.81 -11.88
C PHE A 183 5.41 -6.73 -11.16
N LEU A 184 6.15 -6.20 -10.18
CA LEU A 184 7.03 -6.97 -9.31
C LEU A 184 6.28 -8.03 -8.51
N LEU A 185 5.01 -7.75 -8.15
CA LEU A 185 4.12 -8.70 -7.49
C LEU A 185 3.58 -9.80 -8.42
N ASN A 186 4.04 -9.86 -9.67
CA ASN A 186 3.86 -11.00 -10.56
C ASN A 186 5.24 -11.54 -10.99
N PRO A 187 5.98 -12.23 -10.10
CA PRO A 187 7.40 -12.50 -10.28
C PRO A 187 7.71 -13.29 -11.55
N ARG A 188 6.82 -14.19 -11.97
CA ARG A 188 6.99 -14.94 -13.22
C ARG A 188 6.83 -14.04 -14.45
N LEU A 189 5.80 -13.21 -14.49
CA LEU A 189 5.60 -12.27 -15.59
C LEU A 189 6.78 -11.30 -15.65
N PHE A 190 7.17 -10.71 -14.52
CA PHE A 190 8.30 -9.79 -14.45
C PHE A 190 9.61 -10.44 -14.91
N SER A 191 9.91 -11.66 -14.43
CA SER A 191 11.10 -12.38 -14.87
C SER A 191 11.09 -12.70 -16.36
N ASN A 192 9.97 -13.18 -16.91
CA ASN A 192 9.87 -13.54 -18.32
C ASN A 192 9.99 -12.32 -19.25
N THR A 193 9.57 -11.16 -18.76
CA THR A 193 9.51 -9.93 -19.55
C THR A 193 10.76 -9.06 -19.40
N CYS A 194 11.39 -9.05 -18.23
CA CYS A 194 12.47 -8.12 -17.90
C CYS A 194 13.83 -8.79 -17.66
N SER A 195 14.01 -10.12 -17.72
CA SER A 195 15.28 -10.77 -17.30
C SER A 195 16.54 -10.21 -17.96
N GLU A 196 16.42 -9.78 -19.21
CA GLU A 196 17.52 -9.22 -20.02
C GLU A 196 17.63 -7.68 -19.90
N GLU A 197 16.74 -7.05 -19.14
CA GLU A 197 16.67 -5.60 -18.99
C GLU A 197 17.43 -5.11 -17.75
N PRO A 198 18.05 -3.91 -17.79
CA PRO A 198 18.65 -3.29 -16.62
C PRO A 198 17.70 -3.23 -15.42
N LEU A 199 16.42 -2.93 -15.66
CA LEU A 199 15.38 -2.83 -14.63
C LEU A 199 15.26 -4.09 -13.75
N PHE A 200 15.56 -5.28 -14.26
CA PHE A 200 15.42 -6.53 -13.49
C PHE A 200 16.37 -6.63 -12.29
N SER A 201 17.51 -5.94 -12.35
CA SER A 201 18.48 -5.91 -11.25
C SER A 201 18.22 -4.76 -10.25
N VAL A 202 17.29 -3.85 -10.55
CA VAL A 202 16.99 -2.68 -9.71
C VAL A 202 16.11 -3.11 -8.54
N LYS A 203 16.51 -2.74 -7.32
CA LYS A 203 15.68 -2.90 -6.12
C LYS A 203 14.63 -1.80 -6.08
N PHE A 204 13.41 -2.12 -5.66
CA PHE A 204 12.38 -1.10 -5.48
C PHE A 204 12.83 -0.08 -4.41
N PRO A 205 12.73 1.23 -4.68
CA PRO A 205 13.48 2.25 -3.93
C PRO A 205 12.77 2.67 -2.62
N TRP A 206 12.53 1.73 -1.70
CA TRP A 206 11.76 1.96 -0.47
C TRP A 206 12.22 3.16 0.35
N ASN A 207 13.53 3.37 0.49
CA ASN A 207 14.08 4.52 1.21
C ASN A 207 13.71 5.86 0.53
N HIS A 208 13.85 5.94 -0.79
CA HIS A 208 13.49 7.17 -1.51
C HIS A 208 11.98 7.41 -1.54
N ILE A 209 11.19 6.34 -1.57
CA ILE A 209 9.73 6.41 -1.46
C ILE A 209 9.31 6.94 -0.09
N HIS A 210 9.85 6.37 0.99
CA HIS A 210 9.61 6.85 2.36
C HIS A 210 9.90 8.35 2.50
N ASN A 211 11.08 8.79 2.03
CA ASN A 211 11.48 10.20 2.09
C ASN A 211 10.63 11.13 1.21
N ALA A 212 9.89 10.59 0.24
CA ALA A 212 9.01 11.34 -0.66
C ALA A 212 7.54 11.35 -0.18
N ILE A 213 7.19 10.63 0.88
CA ILE A 213 5.82 10.57 1.42
C ILE A 213 5.70 11.50 2.63
N ASP A 214 4.73 12.41 2.58
CA ASP A 214 4.26 13.09 3.78
C ASP A 214 3.39 12.14 4.60
N ASN A 215 3.92 11.67 5.72
CA ASN A 215 3.23 10.76 6.62
C ASN A 215 2.03 11.36 7.33
N ALA A 216 1.84 12.68 7.37
CA ALA A 216 0.63 13.26 7.97
C ALA A 216 -0.58 13.09 7.03
N GLU A 217 -0.40 13.47 5.77
CA GLU A 217 -1.48 13.53 4.77
C GLU A 217 -1.47 12.37 3.76
N TRP A 218 -0.46 11.49 3.83
CA TRP A 218 -0.19 10.42 2.85
C TRP A 218 -0.07 10.94 1.42
N VAL A 219 0.61 12.07 1.27
CA VAL A 219 0.85 12.73 -0.02
C VAL A 219 2.26 12.42 -0.50
N PHE A 220 2.35 11.83 -1.68
CA PHE A 220 3.64 11.64 -2.36
C PHE A 220 4.07 12.95 -3.03
N GLY A 221 5.15 13.55 -2.53
CA GLY A 221 5.82 14.71 -3.10
C GLY A 221 7.07 14.27 -3.88
N LEU A 222 6.97 14.23 -5.20
CA LEU A 222 8.11 13.88 -6.03
C LEU A 222 9.23 14.93 -5.86
N PRO A 223 10.50 14.53 -5.63
CA PRO A 223 11.60 15.47 -5.49
C PRO A 223 11.72 16.39 -6.72
N PRO A 224 12.01 17.70 -6.57
CA PRO A 224 12.03 18.64 -7.69
C PRO A 224 12.95 18.22 -8.85
N ALA A 225 14.12 17.66 -8.56
CA ALA A 225 15.04 17.16 -9.58
C ALA A 225 14.44 15.98 -10.35
N ALA A 226 13.83 15.03 -9.66
CA ALA A 226 13.16 13.89 -10.27
C ALA A 226 11.93 14.30 -11.11
N ALA A 227 11.19 15.30 -10.64
CA ALA A 227 10.08 15.88 -11.37
C ALA A 227 10.53 16.52 -12.68
N ALA A 228 11.58 17.35 -12.65
CA ALA A 228 12.14 17.98 -13.83
C ALA A 228 12.71 16.95 -14.82
N ASN A 229 13.46 15.97 -14.32
CA ASN A 229 14.04 14.91 -15.15
C ASN A 229 12.95 14.08 -15.84
N TYR A 230 11.87 13.74 -15.14
CA TYR A 230 10.74 13.02 -15.73
C TYR A 230 10.03 13.84 -16.80
N GLU A 231 9.76 15.12 -16.54
CA GLU A 231 9.09 16.01 -17.48
C GLU A 231 9.93 16.25 -18.74
N GLU A 232 11.25 16.45 -18.59
CA GLU A 232 12.18 16.58 -19.71
C GLU A 232 12.25 15.30 -20.56
N ALA A 233 12.34 14.13 -19.92
CA ALA A 233 12.48 12.86 -20.62
C ALA A 233 11.18 12.38 -21.30
N SER A 234 10.03 12.64 -20.68
CA SER A 234 8.74 12.08 -21.12
C SER A 234 7.85 13.06 -21.86
N GLY A 235 8.02 14.37 -21.63
CA GLY A 235 7.09 15.40 -22.10
C GLY A 235 5.76 15.45 -21.35
N PHE A 236 5.60 14.70 -20.25
CA PHE A 236 4.39 14.67 -19.44
C PHE A 236 4.60 15.30 -18.06
N ALA A 237 3.54 15.91 -17.55
CA ALA A 237 3.55 16.39 -16.18
C ALA A 237 3.78 15.22 -15.19
N PRO A 238 4.61 15.41 -14.15
CA PRO A 238 4.98 14.33 -13.24
C PRO A 238 3.80 13.82 -12.40
N ASN A 239 2.79 14.66 -12.10
CA ASN A 239 1.62 14.22 -11.35
C ASN A 239 0.44 13.92 -12.28
N LEU A 240 0.18 12.63 -12.56
CA LEU A 240 -0.89 12.19 -13.47
C LEU A 240 -2.28 12.69 -13.06
N PHE A 241 -2.59 12.76 -11.76
CA PHE A 241 -3.90 13.25 -11.30
C PHE A 241 -4.11 14.72 -11.66
N ASN A 242 -3.10 15.56 -11.40
CA ASN A 242 -3.16 16.99 -11.75
C ASN A 242 -3.13 17.20 -13.27
N ASP A 243 -2.39 16.36 -13.99
CA ASP A 243 -2.33 16.39 -15.45
C ASP A 243 -3.73 16.14 -16.05
N ILE A 244 -4.43 15.10 -15.60
CA ILE A 244 -5.81 14.83 -16.04
C ILE A 244 -6.75 15.98 -15.67
N LEU A 245 -6.59 16.59 -14.49
CA LEU A 245 -7.41 17.74 -14.10
C LEU A 245 -7.23 18.96 -15.02
N SER A 246 -6.06 19.11 -15.64
CA SER A 246 -5.81 20.20 -16.60
C SER A 246 -6.66 20.07 -17.87
N TRP A 247 -7.21 18.88 -18.15
CA TRP A 247 -7.98 18.63 -19.37
C TRP A 247 -9.40 19.23 -19.33
N LYS A 248 -9.84 19.74 -18.17
CA LYS A 248 -11.19 20.29 -17.97
C LYS A 248 -11.56 21.40 -18.95
N ASP A 249 -10.56 22.11 -19.47
CA ASP A 249 -10.73 23.25 -20.37
C ASP A 249 -10.64 22.84 -21.86
N LEU A 250 -10.40 21.55 -22.16
CA LEU A 250 -10.36 21.02 -23.53
C LEU A 250 -11.75 20.87 -24.14
N THR A 251 -11.82 20.75 -25.47
CA THR A 251 -13.11 20.62 -26.15
C THR A 251 -13.87 19.36 -25.72
N HIS A 252 -15.20 19.46 -25.78
CA HIS A 252 -16.09 18.32 -25.55
C HIS A 252 -15.73 17.10 -26.41
N SER A 253 -15.39 17.32 -27.68
CA SER A 253 -14.99 16.23 -28.59
C SER A 253 -13.71 15.54 -28.11
N THR A 254 -12.72 16.30 -27.65
CA THR A 254 -11.47 15.74 -27.10
C THR A 254 -11.75 14.89 -25.87
N LEU A 255 -12.56 15.38 -24.92
CA LEU A 255 -12.91 14.63 -23.72
C LEU A 255 -13.68 13.33 -24.03
N VAL A 256 -14.62 13.38 -24.98
CA VAL A 256 -15.35 12.18 -25.43
C VAL A 256 -14.41 11.17 -26.08
N ASN A 257 -13.55 11.62 -26.99
CA ASN A 257 -12.59 10.75 -27.67
C ASN A 257 -11.58 10.14 -26.69
N MET A 258 -11.13 10.93 -25.72
CA MET A 258 -10.18 10.47 -24.70
C MET A 258 -10.83 9.46 -23.74
N SER A 259 -12.11 9.64 -23.42
CA SER A 259 -12.89 8.67 -22.63
C SER A 259 -13.06 7.32 -23.35
N ASN A 260 -13.11 7.32 -24.68
CA ASN A 260 -13.25 6.11 -25.50
C ASN A 260 -11.90 5.45 -25.88
N THR A 261 -10.81 6.21 -25.75
CA THR A 261 -9.44 5.71 -25.94
C THR A 261 -9.04 4.84 -24.74
N GLY A 262 -8.37 3.70 -24.94
CA GLY A 262 -7.94 2.84 -23.83
C GLY A 262 -7.21 1.59 -24.33
N LEU A 263 -6.81 0.71 -23.40
CA LEU A 263 -6.10 -0.52 -23.73
C LEU A 263 -7.07 -1.61 -24.21
N GLY A 264 -6.81 -2.19 -25.39
CA GLY A 264 -7.66 -3.24 -25.97
C GLY A 264 -8.92 -2.71 -26.65
N GLY A 265 -8.92 -1.45 -27.08
CA GLY A 265 -9.99 -0.90 -27.92
C GLY A 265 -10.10 -1.68 -29.24
N ILE A 266 -11.29 -2.19 -29.54
CA ILE A 266 -11.58 -2.85 -30.83
C ILE A 266 -12.08 -1.77 -31.80
N GLY A 267 -11.29 -1.42 -32.82
CA GLY A 267 -11.73 -0.54 -33.91
C GLY A 267 -10.85 0.70 -34.11
N TYR A 268 -11.43 1.71 -34.77
CA TYR A 268 -10.74 2.97 -35.10
C TYR A 268 -10.51 3.82 -33.85
N MET A 269 -9.24 4.16 -33.59
CA MET A 269 -8.86 5.11 -32.55
C MET A 269 -9.09 6.55 -33.06
N PRO A 270 -9.93 7.36 -32.39
CA PRO A 270 -10.21 8.72 -32.83
C PRO A 270 -8.95 9.58 -32.78
N VAL A 271 -8.76 10.44 -33.79
CA VAL A 271 -7.66 11.41 -33.77
C VAL A 271 -7.97 12.49 -32.74
N ILE A 272 -7.05 12.67 -31.80
CA ILE A 272 -7.09 13.72 -30.78
C ILE A 272 -5.97 14.71 -31.11
N TYR A 273 -6.31 16.01 -31.19
CA TYR A 273 -5.40 17.06 -31.60
C TYR A 273 -4.92 17.95 -30.45
N GLU A 274 -5.72 18.09 -29.39
CA GLU A 274 -5.41 18.95 -28.25
C GLU A 274 -4.47 18.25 -27.27
N SER A 275 -3.36 18.92 -26.93
CA SER A 275 -2.44 18.48 -25.89
C SER A 275 -3.05 18.73 -24.49
N PRO A 276 -2.75 17.90 -23.49
CA PRO A 276 -1.84 16.74 -23.56
C PRO A 276 -2.54 15.43 -24.02
N CYS A 277 -3.85 15.45 -24.30
CA CYS A 277 -4.59 14.23 -24.68
C CYS A 277 -4.11 13.63 -26.01
N LYS A 278 -3.59 14.44 -26.94
CA LYS A 278 -2.95 13.98 -28.17
C LYS A 278 -1.76 13.06 -27.86
N GLU A 279 -0.89 13.46 -26.94
CA GLU A 279 0.31 12.73 -26.54
C GLU A 279 -0.07 11.43 -25.81
N TYR A 280 -1.08 11.46 -24.93
CA TYR A 280 -1.62 10.24 -24.32
C TYR A 280 -2.24 9.29 -25.35
N SER A 281 -2.97 9.80 -26.34
CA SER A 281 -3.51 8.99 -27.44
C SER A 281 -2.39 8.30 -28.21
N GLN A 282 -1.24 8.96 -28.37
CA GLN A 282 -0.06 8.36 -28.98
C GLN A 282 0.55 7.26 -28.09
N LEU A 283 0.70 7.50 -26.78
CA LEU A 283 1.16 6.47 -25.84
C LEU A 283 0.29 5.21 -25.88
N PHE A 284 -1.05 5.35 -25.98
CA PHE A 284 -1.92 4.20 -26.16
C PHE A 284 -1.64 3.44 -27.45
N ARG A 285 -1.39 4.14 -28.57
CA ARG A 285 -1.02 3.48 -29.84
C ARG A 285 0.32 2.74 -29.74
N ASP A 286 1.29 3.32 -29.05
CA ASP A 286 2.65 2.78 -28.96
C ASP A 286 2.72 1.57 -28.01
N TYR A 287 1.90 1.56 -26.96
CA TYR A 287 2.01 0.59 -25.87
C TYR A 287 0.79 -0.33 -25.67
N ASP A 288 -0.28 -0.23 -26.47
CA ASP A 288 -1.40 -1.18 -26.39
C ASP A 288 -0.94 -2.59 -26.77
N SER A 289 -0.81 -3.41 -25.75
CA SER A 289 -0.23 -4.75 -25.82
C SER A 289 -0.88 -5.65 -24.77
N GLU A 290 -0.71 -6.96 -24.92
CA GLU A 290 -1.15 -7.92 -23.91
C GLU A 290 -0.49 -7.66 -22.55
N LEU A 291 0.79 -7.29 -22.56
CA LEU A 291 1.49 -6.91 -21.34
C LEU A 291 0.82 -5.69 -20.68
N ALA A 292 0.49 -4.64 -21.42
CA ALA A 292 -0.17 -3.46 -20.86
C ALA A 292 -1.51 -3.81 -20.20
N LYS A 293 -2.31 -4.69 -20.82
CA LYS A 293 -3.58 -5.17 -20.24
C LYS A 293 -3.34 -5.94 -18.95
N GLN A 294 -2.35 -6.84 -18.94
CA GLN A 294 -1.97 -7.60 -17.74
C GLN A 294 -1.49 -6.70 -16.59
N LEU A 295 -0.72 -5.65 -16.89
CA LEU A 295 -0.28 -4.66 -15.91
C LEU A 295 -1.44 -3.85 -15.33
N ARG A 296 -2.34 -3.34 -16.19
CA ARG A 296 -3.57 -2.67 -15.76
C ARG A 296 -4.38 -3.57 -14.82
N ASP A 297 -4.62 -4.81 -15.23
CA ASP A 297 -5.45 -5.74 -14.48
C ASP A 297 -4.80 -6.13 -13.15
N ALA A 298 -3.46 -6.24 -13.10
CA ALA A 298 -2.71 -6.46 -11.86
C ALA A 298 -2.91 -5.32 -10.86
N VAL A 299 -2.76 -4.05 -11.27
CA VAL A 299 -3.03 -2.89 -10.41
C VAL A 299 -4.46 -2.89 -9.89
N ILE A 300 -5.44 -3.22 -10.75
CA ILE A 300 -6.85 -3.27 -10.36
C ILE A 300 -7.09 -4.35 -9.28
N ARG A 301 -6.50 -5.54 -9.42
CA ARG A 301 -6.64 -6.62 -8.42
C ARG A 301 -5.98 -6.28 -7.07
N GLN A 302 -4.84 -5.58 -7.11
CA GLN A 302 -4.13 -5.13 -5.91
C GLN A 302 -4.96 -4.21 -5.00
N ALA A 303 -5.97 -3.52 -5.55
CA ALA A 303 -6.86 -2.67 -4.77
C ALA A 303 -7.49 -3.39 -3.55
N SER A 304 -7.85 -4.67 -3.70
CA SER A 304 -8.46 -5.45 -2.61
C SER A 304 -7.47 -5.79 -1.48
N PHE A 305 -6.18 -5.91 -1.80
CA PHE A 305 -5.13 -6.08 -0.80
C PHE A 305 -4.88 -4.76 -0.06
N ILE A 306 -4.75 -3.66 -0.79
CA ILE A 306 -4.62 -2.30 -0.25
C ILE A 306 -5.78 -1.99 0.71
N ASP A 307 -7.03 -2.27 0.32
CA ASP A 307 -8.22 -2.04 1.16
C ASP A 307 -8.15 -2.85 2.48
N LYS A 308 -7.65 -4.10 2.44
CA LYS A 308 -7.43 -4.91 3.65
C LYS A 308 -6.33 -4.32 4.53
N MET A 309 -5.20 -3.91 3.95
CA MET A 309 -4.08 -3.32 4.69
C MET A 309 -4.51 -2.00 5.37
N ASN A 310 -5.21 -1.13 4.64
CA ASN A 310 -5.82 0.08 5.18
C ASN A 310 -6.81 -0.24 6.31
N SER A 311 -7.62 -1.31 6.19
CA SER A 311 -8.57 -1.67 7.27
C SER A 311 -7.91 -2.02 8.61
N PHE A 312 -6.66 -2.48 8.59
CA PHE A 312 -5.86 -2.74 9.79
C PHE A 312 -5.05 -1.52 10.26
N MET A 313 -4.74 -0.58 9.38
CA MET A 313 -3.95 0.63 9.65
C MET A 313 -2.67 0.35 10.46
N TRP A 314 -1.92 -0.71 10.18
CA TRP A 314 -0.74 -1.07 11.00
C TRP A 314 0.30 0.05 11.05
N VAL A 315 0.45 0.83 9.98
CA VAL A 315 1.37 1.98 9.91
C VAL A 315 1.08 3.04 10.99
N ARG A 316 -0.17 3.12 11.48
CA ARG A 316 -0.59 4.03 12.56
C ARG A 316 -0.68 3.36 13.92
N SER A 317 -0.32 2.08 14.03
CA SER A 317 -0.41 1.31 15.27
C SER A 317 0.75 1.66 16.22
N PRO A 318 0.51 1.71 17.55
CA PRO A 318 1.61 1.78 18.53
C PRO A 318 2.52 0.54 18.49
N ALA A 319 2.07 -0.54 17.85
CA ALA A 319 2.77 -1.81 17.76
C ALA A 319 3.40 -2.07 16.38
N LEU A 320 3.58 -1.04 15.54
CA LEU A 320 4.03 -1.19 14.15
C LEU A 320 5.27 -2.08 14.01
N GLU A 321 6.35 -1.76 14.73
CA GLU A 321 7.60 -2.52 14.65
C GLU A 321 7.41 -3.98 15.06
N GLY A 322 6.80 -4.23 16.23
CA GLY A 322 6.55 -5.59 16.71
C GLY A 322 5.65 -6.39 15.75
N THR A 323 4.66 -5.74 15.14
CA THR A 323 3.79 -6.36 14.13
C THR A 323 4.61 -6.83 12.93
N ILE A 324 5.50 -5.97 12.41
CA ILE A 324 6.37 -6.32 11.28
C ILE A 324 7.39 -7.39 11.67
N ARG A 325 8.04 -7.30 12.84
CA ARG A 325 9.00 -8.31 13.31
C ARG A 325 8.37 -9.70 13.39
N ARG A 326 7.16 -9.80 13.94
CA ARG A 326 6.39 -11.06 13.96
C ARG A 326 6.04 -11.53 12.55
N ALA A 327 5.62 -10.63 11.66
CA ALA A 327 5.32 -10.94 10.26
C ALA A 327 6.56 -11.52 9.54
N LEU A 328 7.73 -10.93 9.74
CA LEU A 328 9.01 -11.40 9.18
C LEU A 328 9.35 -12.82 9.66
N ALA A 329 9.22 -13.08 10.98
CA ALA A 329 9.44 -14.42 11.54
C ALA A 329 8.45 -15.45 10.98
N ARG A 330 7.18 -15.08 10.87
CA ARG A 330 6.12 -15.92 10.29
C ARG A 330 6.33 -16.17 8.80
N TYR A 331 6.84 -15.20 8.04
CA TYR A 331 7.22 -15.37 6.64
C TYR A 331 8.36 -16.38 6.46
N GLN A 332 9.37 -16.38 7.34
CA GLN A 332 10.42 -17.40 7.30
C GLN A 332 9.86 -18.81 7.53
N ASN A 333 8.91 -18.96 8.46
CA ASN A 333 8.20 -20.22 8.67
C ASN A 333 7.32 -20.59 7.47
N PHE A 334 6.68 -19.62 6.83
CA PHE A 334 5.93 -19.81 5.60
C PHE A 334 6.81 -20.33 4.44
N CYS A 335 8.03 -19.82 4.27
CA CYS A 335 8.98 -20.37 3.30
C CYS A 335 9.34 -21.83 3.58
N LYS A 336 9.49 -22.22 4.87
CA LYS A 336 9.69 -23.63 5.26
C LYS A 336 8.47 -24.48 4.90
N LEU A 337 7.25 -23.97 5.10
CA LEU A 337 6.03 -24.67 4.65
C LEU A 337 5.99 -24.84 3.14
N LEU A 338 6.34 -23.81 2.37
CA LEU A 338 6.41 -23.89 0.90
C LEU A 338 7.40 -24.97 0.42
N LYS A 339 8.47 -25.21 1.18
CA LYS A 339 9.47 -26.26 0.91
C LYS A 339 8.93 -27.66 1.15
N ILE A 340 8.25 -27.87 2.27
CA ILE A 340 7.82 -29.21 2.73
C ILE A 340 6.43 -29.61 2.22
N SER A 341 5.58 -28.63 1.89
CA SER A 341 4.21 -28.89 1.45
C SER A 341 4.16 -29.32 -0.01
N LYS A 342 3.33 -30.33 -0.29
CA LYS A 342 2.95 -30.74 -1.64
C LYS A 342 1.67 -30.06 -2.13
N THR A 343 0.95 -29.39 -1.24
CA THR A 343 -0.30 -28.67 -1.52
C THR A 343 -0.09 -27.15 -1.50
N THR A 344 -1.06 -26.40 -2.03
CA THR A 344 -1.06 -24.94 -2.02
C THR A 344 -0.99 -24.42 -0.58
N VAL A 345 0.01 -23.56 -0.31
CA VAL A 345 0.20 -22.89 0.97
C VAL A 345 -0.33 -21.46 0.86
N VAL A 346 -1.26 -21.07 1.72
CA VAL A 346 -1.97 -19.78 1.62
C VAL A 346 -1.45 -18.81 2.69
N PRO A 347 -0.90 -17.64 2.35
CA PRO A 347 -0.36 -16.70 3.33
C PRO A 347 -1.47 -16.05 4.18
N THR A 348 -1.16 -15.70 5.44
CA THR A 348 -1.95 -14.70 6.17
C THR A 348 -1.58 -13.29 5.72
N LEU A 349 -2.40 -12.28 6.03
CA LEU A 349 -2.22 -10.91 5.53
C LEU A 349 -0.85 -10.30 5.88
N ASP A 350 -0.36 -10.56 7.10
CA ASP A 350 0.97 -10.15 7.58
C ASP A 350 2.11 -10.85 6.82
N ILE A 351 1.95 -12.15 6.54
CA ILE A 351 2.91 -12.93 5.75
C ILE A 351 2.92 -12.43 4.30
N ASP A 352 1.74 -12.11 3.74
CA ASP A 352 1.57 -11.65 2.37
C ASP A 352 2.20 -10.26 2.17
N LEU A 353 2.09 -9.35 3.15
CA LEU A 353 2.82 -8.08 3.17
C LEU A 353 4.33 -8.29 3.02
N VAL A 354 4.91 -9.15 3.87
CA VAL A 354 6.36 -9.42 3.82
C VAL A 354 6.74 -10.09 2.50
N TRP A 355 5.89 -11.00 2.01
CA TRP A 355 6.13 -11.68 0.75
C TRP A 355 6.13 -10.71 -0.43
N HIS A 356 5.18 -9.77 -0.48
CA HIS A 356 5.17 -8.71 -1.47
C HIS A 356 6.41 -7.82 -1.38
N THR A 357 6.84 -7.44 -0.16
CA THR A 357 8.07 -6.67 0.03
C THR A 357 9.30 -7.43 -0.51
N HIS A 358 9.39 -8.75 -0.30
CA HIS A 358 10.49 -9.55 -0.82
C HIS A 358 10.50 -9.58 -2.36
N GLN A 359 9.32 -9.71 -2.99
CA GLN A 359 9.16 -9.69 -4.45
C GLN A 359 9.65 -8.38 -5.08
N CYS A 360 9.66 -7.28 -4.33
CA CYS A 360 10.16 -5.98 -4.77
C CYS A 360 11.70 -5.91 -4.95
N THR A 361 12.40 -7.04 -4.83
CA THR A 361 13.81 -7.23 -5.20
C THR A 361 13.97 -8.38 -6.20
N ALA A 362 13.24 -8.34 -7.31
CA ALA A 362 12.99 -9.43 -8.27
C ALA A 362 14.16 -10.42 -8.49
N LYS A 363 15.35 -9.93 -8.87
CA LYS A 363 16.54 -10.77 -9.08
C LYS A 363 16.91 -11.60 -7.85
N HIS A 364 16.93 -10.98 -6.66
CA HIS A 364 17.29 -11.64 -5.41
C HIS A 364 16.14 -12.54 -4.95
N TYR A 365 14.88 -12.11 -5.08
CA TYR A 365 13.70 -12.92 -4.77
C TYR A 365 13.73 -14.27 -5.50
N GLY A 366 14.00 -14.28 -6.81
CA GLY A 366 14.07 -15.52 -7.58
C GLY A 366 15.17 -16.48 -7.11
N GLN A 367 16.32 -15.95 -6.69
CA GLN A 367 17.42 -16.73 -6.11
C GLN A 367 17.07 -17.24 -4.71
N ALA A 368 16.53 -16.36 -3.86
CA ALA A 368 16.14 -16.66 -2.50
C ALA A 368 15.07 -17.75 -2.44
N MET A 369 14.02 -17.67 -3.27
CA MET A 369 12.97 -18.70 -3.27
C MET A 369 13.48 -20.07 -3.69
N LYS A 370 14.40 -20.14 -4.67
CA LYS A 370 15.05 -21.42 -5.02
C LYS A 370 15.82 -22.03 -3.86
N LEU A 371 16.54 -21.20 -3.08
CA LEU A 371 17.32 -21.65 -1.92
C LEU A 371 16.42 -22.03 -0.72
N LEU A 372 15.46 -21.17 -0.40
CA LEU A 372 14.58 -21.31 0.76
C LEU A 372 13.54 -22.42 0.56
N THR A 373 13.01 -22.57 -0.66
CA THR A 373 11.86 -23.44 -0.94
C THR A 373 12.16 -24.58 -1.91
N GLY A 374 13.34 -24.60 -2.54
CA GLY A 374 13.71 -25.59 -3.55
C GLY A 374 13.12 -25.34 -4.93
N LYS A 375 12.29 -24.30 -5.10
CA LYS A 375 11.63 -23.95 -6.36
C LYS A 375 11.42 -22.45 -6.49
N PHE A 376 11.18 -21.98 -7.72
CA PHE A 376 10.64 -20.63 -7.90
C PHE A 376 9.17 -20.61 -7.45
N VAL A 377 8.80 -19.61 -6.66
CA VAL A 377 7.42 -19.46 -6.16
C VAL A 377 6.84 -18.21 -6.80
N ASN A 378 5.77 -18.39 -7.59
CA ASN A 378 5.01 -17.27 -8.13
C ASN A 378 3.99 -16.78 -7.09
N HIS A 379 3.65 -15.50 -7.14
CA HIS A 379 2.48 -14.96 -6.46
C HIS A 379 1.36 -14.90 -7.49
N ASP A 380 0.45 -15.87 -7.42
CA ASP A 380 -0.69 -15.94 -8.34
C ASP A 380 -1.94 -15.44 -7.62
N ASP A 381 -2.27 -14.18 -7.90
CA ASP A 381 -3.42 -13.49 -7.32
C ASP A 381 -4.74 -13.79 -8.04
N THR A 382 -4.73 -14.71 -9.02
CA THR A 382 -5.91 -15.12 -9.81
C THR A 382 -6.62 -16.37 -9.26
N ILE A 383 -6.07 -17.01 -8.23
CA ILE A 383 -6.63 -18.25 -7.65
C ILE A 383 -8.03 -18.00 -7.07
N GLU A 384 -8.99 -18.86 -7.42
CA GLU A 384 -10.38 -18.74 -7.00
C GLU A 384 -10.59 -18.93 -5.48
N LYS A 385 -11.57 -18.20 -4.92
CA LYS A 385 -11.88 -18.19 -3.47
C LYS A 385 -12.15 -19.56 -2.84
N PRO A 386 -12.86 -20.52 -3.47
CA PRO A 386 -13.10 -21.83 -2.88
C PRO A 386 -11.81 -22.63 -2.66
N GLN A 387 -10.90 -22.60 -3.64
CA GLN A 387 -9.61 -23.29 -3.59
C GLN A 387 -8.70 -22.69 -2.50
N LEU A 388 -8.79 -21.37 -2.27
CA LEU A 388 -8.11 -20.70 -1.17
C LEU A 388 -8.62 -21.14 0.22
N GLY A 389 -9.92 -21.47 0.35
CA GLY A 389 -10.54 -21.90 1.61
C GLY A 389 -9.95 -23.21 2.14
N ASP A 390 -9.92 -24.24 1.30
CA ASP A 390 -9.38 -25.56 1.65
C ASP A 390 -7.86 -25.49 1.88
N GLY A 391 -7.15 -24.76 1.01
CA GLY A 391 -5.71 -24.54 1.14
C GLY A 391 -5.33 -23.80 2.44
N PHE A 392 -6.15 -22.84 2.89
CA PHE A 392 -5.92 -22.14 4.15
C PHE A 392 -6.10 -23.04 5.37
N GLY A 393 -7.13 -23.90 5.37
CA GLY A 393 -7.36 -24.87 6.44
C GLY A 393 -6.18 -25.80 6.64
N GLU A 394 -5.65 -26.34 5.53
CA GLU A 394 -4.48 -27.22 5.56
C GLU A 394 -3.21 -26.48 5.95
N THR A 395 -2.98 -25.28 5.40
CA THR A 395 -1.83 -24.44 5.78
C THR A 395 -1.82 -24.19 7.30
N ARG A 396 -2.98 -23.87 7.88
CA ARG A 396 -3.12 -23.67 9.32
C ARG A 396 -2.76 -24.92 10.12
N ARG A 397 -3.22 -26.08 9.67
CA ARG A 397 -2.93 -27.36 10.32
C ARG A 397 -1.44 -27.65 10.29
N LEU A 398 -0.80 -27.53 9.12
CA LEU A 398 0.64 -27.74 8.96
C LEU A 398 1.45 -26.76 9.81
N TYR A 399 1.11 -25.47 9.81
CA TYR A 399 1.83 -24.46 10.60
C TYR A 399 1.81 -24.79 12.10
N ARG A 400 0.67 -25.25 12.64
CA ARG A 400 0.56 -25.71 14.03
C ARG A 400 1.45 -26.91 14.31
N VAL A 401 1.45 -27.90 13.42
CA VAL A 401 2.24 -29.14 13.58
C VAL A 401 3.74 -28.86 13.55
N TYR A 402 4.21 -28.04 12.60
CA TYR A 402 5.64 -27.81 12.39
C TYR A 402 6.26 -26.75 13.30
N PHE A 403 5.48 -25.78 13.78
CA PHE A 403 6.02 -24.65 14.55
C PHE A 403 5.39 -24.48 15.94
N GLY A 404 4.38 -25.28 16.32
CA GLY A 404 3.71 -25.14 17.61
C GLY A 404 2.99 -23.81 17.80
N GLN A 405 2.62 -23.14 16.70
CA GLN A 405 2.08 -21.77 16.71
C GLN A 405 0.73 -21.70 15.99
N GLU A 406 -0.12 -20.76 16.42
CA GLU A 406 -1.36 -20.46 15.70
C GLU A 406 -1.10 -19.76 14.37
N TYR A 407 -1.61 -20.34 13.29
CA TYR A 407 -1.50 -19.69 11.98
C TYR A 407 -2.40 -18.46 11.88
N ARG A 408 -3.61 -18.51 12.42
CA ARG A 408 -4.52 -17.36 12.39
C ARG A 408 -4.38 -16.55 13.68
N ALA A 409 -3.62 -15.45 13.61
CA ALA A 409 -3.52 -14.47 14.68
C ALA A 409 -4.48 -13.29 14.47
N CYS A 410 -4.84 -12.58 15.54
CA CYS A 410 -5.55 -11.31 15.41
C CYS A 410 -4.56 -10.19 15.07
N GLY A 411 -4.85 -9.42 14.03
CA GLY A 411 -4.03 -8.27 13.60
C GLY A 411 -4.47 -6.92 14.16
N CYS A 412 -5.46 -6.84 15.07
CA CYS A 412 -5.90 -5.54 15.60
C CYS A 412 -4.83 -4.89 16.48
N TRP A 413 -4.91 -3.57 16.66
CA TRP A 413 -3.94 -2.80 17.42
C TRP A 413 -3.82 -3.29 18.87
N ASP A 414 -4.92 -3.64 19.53
CA ASP A 414 -4.92 -4.13 20.92
C ASP A 414 -4.12 -5.43 21.05
N CYS A 415 -4.40 -6.41 20.20
CA CYS A 415 -3.69 -7.70 20.23
C CYS A 415 -2.22 -7.53 19.87
N GLN A 416 -1.90 -6.74 18.85
CA GLN A 416 -0.51 -6.53 18.44
C GLN A 416 0.29 -5.74 19.48
N ALA A 417 -0.30 -4.72 20.11
CA ALA A 417 0.34 -3.96 21.18
C ALA A 417 0.56 -4.82 22.42
N LEU A 418 -0.43 -5.63 22.80
CA LEU A 418 -0.28 -6.56 23.91
C LEU A 418 0.83 -7.59 23.69
N LEU A 419 0.91 -8.16 22.49
CA LEU A 419 1.99 -9.09 22.14
C LEU A 419 3.35 -8.39 22.20
N THR A 420 3.47 -7.18 21.65
CA THR A 420 4.72 -6.41 21.69
C THR A 420 5.18 -6.14 23.13
N GLU A 421 4.28 -5.71 24.02
CA GLU A 421 4.66 -5.43 25.41
C GLU A 421 4.96 -6.71 26.21
N LEU A 422 4.27 -7.81 25.93
CA LEU A 422 4.57 -9.11 26.51
C LEU A 422 5.96 -9.62 26.07
N GLU A 423 6.28 -9.52 24.78
CA GLU A 423 7.59 -9.88 24.23
C GLU A 423 8.70 -9.08 24.90
N ARG A 424 8.53 -7.76 25.04
CA ARG A 424 9.50 -6.90 25.74
C ARG A 424 9.71 -7.30 27.20
N ALA A 425 8.62 -7.54 27.94
CA ALA A 425 8.72 -7.96 29.34
C ALA A 425 9.47 -9.29 29.49
N MET A 426 9.25 -10.23 28.56
CA MET A 426 9.94 -11.51 28.53
C MET A 426 11.43 -11.38 28.15
N GLU A 427 11.76 -10.50 27.18
CA GLU A 427 13.13 -10.22 26.77
C GLU A 427 13.95 -9.54 27.88
N ASP A 428 13.32 -8.65 28.65
CA ASP A 428 13.94 -7.95 29.78
C ASP A 428 14.13 -8.86 31.02
N GLY A 429 13.66 -10.11 30.97
CA GLY A 429 13.76 -11.08 32.07
C GLY A 429 12.97 -10.68 33.31
N GLN A 430 11.99 -9.77 33.18
CA GLN A 430 11.15 -9.31 34.28
C GLN A 430 10.00 -10.28 34.53
N ASP A 431 9.54 -10.36 35.78
CA ASP A 431 8.27 -11.00 36.07
C ASP A 431 7.14 -10.29 35.31
N VAL A 432 6.36 -11.06 34.56
CA VAL A 432 5.32 -10.53 33.68
C VAL A 432 4.14 -10.05 34.53
N ASP A 433 4.08 -8.74 34.78
CA ASP A 433 2.91 -8.07 35.34
C ASP A 433 1.88 -7.79 34.25
N MET A 434 0.92 -8.72 34.11
CA MET A 434 -0.12 -8.63 33.09
C MET A 434 -1.07 -7.44 33.29
N ASP A 435 -1.29 -6.98 34.53
CA ASP A 435 -2.20 -5.87 34.81
C ASP A 435 -1.54 -4.56 34.37
N ARG A 436 -0.25 -4.37 34.70
CA ARG A 436 0.54 -3.23 34.24
C ARG A 436 0.66 -3.19 32.71
N ILE A 437 0.94 -4.33 32.08
CA ILE A 437 1.01 -4.44 30.61
C ILE A 437 -0.35 -4.04 30.00
N THR A 438 -1.44 -4.61 30.51
CA THR A 438 -2.79 -4.34 29.97
C THR A 438 -3.17 -2.88 30.13
N ALA A 439 -2.85 -2.25 31.27
CA ALA A 439 -3.10 -0.83 31.51
C ALA A 439 -2.34 0.06 30.51
N LYS A 440 -1.04 -0.21 30.31
CA LYS A 440 -0.20 0.52 29.34
C LYS A 440 -0.73 0.37 27.92
N VAL A 441 -1.00 -0.86 27.49
CA VAL A 441 -1.53 -1.16 26.15
C VAL A 441 -2.86 -0.43 25.91
N LYS A 442 -3.75 -0.44 26.91
CA LYS A 442 -5.02 0.28 26.83
C LYS A 442 -4.80 1.77 26.65
N GLU A 443 -3.89 2.38 27.41
CA GLU A 443 -3.57 3.81 27.29
C GLU A 443 -3.00 4.16 25.91
N ASP A 444 -1.99 3.43 25.45
CA ASP A 444 -1.35 3.66 24.15
C ASP A 444 -2.33 3.49 22.99
N VAL A 445 -3.08 2.39 22.96
CA VAL A 445 -4.02 2.14 21.86
C VAL A 445 -5.15 3.17 21.85
N PHE A 446 -5.68 3.59 23.01
CA PHE A 446 -6.69 4.65 23.09
C PHE A 446 -6.14 5.99 22.57
N TYR A 447 -4.91 6.34 22.95
CA TYR A 447 -4.27 7.57 22.50
C TYR A 447 -4.06 7.56 20.98
N TYR A 448 -3.46 6.49 20.43
CA TYR A 448 -3.19 6.39 18.99
C TYR A 448 -4.49 6.42 18.17
N ARG A 449 -5.57 5.79 18.66
CA ARG A 449 -6.90 5.89 18.04
C ARG A 449 -7.45 7.32 18.05
N ALA A 450 -7.29 8.05 19.15
CA ALA A 450 -7.71 9.44 19.24
C ALA A 450 -6.91 10.36 18.30
N VAL A 451 -5.61 10.10 18.12
CA VAL A 451 -4.76 10.79 17.14
C VAL A 451 -5.27 10.53 15.72
N GLU A 452 -5.46 9.27 15.36
CA GLU A 452 -5.90 8.87 14.02
C GLU A 452 -7.32 9.38 13.71
N TRP A 453 -8.22 9.33 14.68
CA TRP A 453 -9.54 9.97 14.57
C TRP A 453 -9.40 11.46 14.25
N SER A 454 -8.53 12.16 14.97
CA SER A 454 -8.35 13.62 14.81
C SER A 454 -7.79 13.98 13.43
N ARG A 455 -6.84 13.17 12.91
CA ARG A 455 -6.31 13.29 11.55
C ARG A 455 -7.41 13.14 10.49
N ARG A 456 -8.21 12.07 10.57
CA ARG A 456 -9.30 11.79 9.61
C ARG A 456 -10.37 12.88 9.59
N HIS A 457 -10.65 13.49 10.74
CA HIS A 457 -11.63 14.56 10.87
C HIS A 457 -11.04 15.96 10.73
N LYS A 458 -9.73 16.08 10.46
CA LYS A 458 -9.00 17.37 10.34
C LYS A 458 -9.21 18.28 11.54
N THR A 459 -9.09 17.71 12.74
CA THR A 459 -9.22 18.43 14.02
C THR A 459 -7.89 18.43 14.77
N SER A 460 -7.79 19.29 15.79
CA SER A 460 -6.57 19.41 16.60
C SER A 460 -6.20 18.07 17.28
N LEU A 461 -4.93 17.68 17.17
CA LEU A 461 -4.44 16.41 17.70
C LEU A 461 -4.47 16.40 19.24
N PRO A 462 -4.73 15.23 19.86
CA PRO A 462 -4.62 15.10 21.30
C PRO A 462 -3.15 15.16 21.74
N LYS A 463 -2.90 15.78 22.90
CA LYS A 463 -1.61 15.74 23.59
C LYS A 463 -1.48 14.44 24.37
N ARG A 464 -0.32 13.76 24.28
CA ARG A 464 -0.06 12.56 25.08
C ARG A 464 -0.03 12.94 26.56
N PRO A 465 -0.77 12.23 27.44
CA PRO A 465 -0.66 12.45 28.87
C PRO A 465 0.79 12.25 29.32
N VAL A 466 1.32 13.20 30.10
CA VAL A 466 2.61 12.98 30.78
C VAL A 466 2.36 11.90 31.82
N ALA A 467 3.15 10.82 31.78
CA ALA A 467 3.09 9.80 32.81
C ALA A 467 3.24 10.49 34.17
N ARG A 468 2.19 10.44 35.00
CA ARG A 468 2.31 10.86 36.39
C ARG A 468 3.21 9.81 37.03
N ASN A 469 4.44 10.18 37.37
CA ASN A 469 5.28 9.40 38.25
C ASN A 469 4.52 9.30 39.58
N SER A 470 3.76 8.23 39.77
CA SER A 470 3.12 7.85 41.02
C SER A 470 3.89 6.74 41.67
#